data_AF-A0A820QE77-F1
#
_entry.id   AF-A0A820QE77-F1
#
_cell.length_a   1.000
_cell.length_b   1.000
_cell.length_c   1.000
_cell.angle_alpha   90.00
_cell.angle_beta   90.00
_cell.angle_gamma   90.00
#
_symmetry.space_group_name_H-M   'P 1'
#
loop_
_entity.id
_entity.type
_entity.pdbx_description
1 polymer ?
#
loop_
_entity_poly.entity_id
_entity_poly.type
_entity_poly.pdbx_seq_one_letter_code
_entity_poly.pdbx_strand_id
1 'polypeptide(L)'
;ISWKKWRFRVGYNVREGLTINMVEYFDQNRWRSIFYRAAVSEMWVPYADGSPAHNYKNAFDVGEAGMGLLANSLVLGCDCLGEIRYMDAIVNNNQGQALLLKNAICIHEEDTGLLWKHTE
;
A
#
# COMPACT_ATOMS: atom_id res chain seq x y z
N ILE A 1 11.26 -8.03 -1.34
CA ILE A 1 10.88 -8.67 -0.07
C ILE A 1 10.86 -10.17 -0.29
N SER A 2 11.51 -10.91 0.61
CA SER A 2 11.43 -12.37 0.69
C SER A 2 11.04 -12.72 2.11
N TRP A 3 9.88 -13.34 2.29
CA TRP A 3 9.34 -13.67 3.62
C TRP A 3 8.69 -15.04 3.58
N LYS A 4 9.18 -15.97 4.42
CA LYS A 4 8.81 -17.39 4.37
C LYS A 4 8.92 -17.93 2.94
N LYS A 5 7.80 -18.37 2.36
CA LYS A 5 7.72 -18.92 1.00
C LYS A 5 7.33 -17.86 -0.05
N TRP A 6 7.18 -16.59 0.32
CA TRP A 6 6.81 -15.49 -0.57
C TRP A 6 8.02 -14.71 -1.05
N ARG A 7 7.97 -14.28 -2.31
CA ARG A 7 8.89 -13.28 -2.88
C ARG A 7 8.11 -12.28 -3.71
N PHE A 8 8.43 -11.00 -3.55
CA PHE A 8 7.84 -9.92 -4.34
C PHE A 8 8.70 -8.66 -4.30
N ARG A 9 8.42 -7.71 -5.21
CA ARG A 9 9.02 -6.37 -5.20
C ARG A 9 7.99 -5.34 -4.75
N VAL A 10 8.43 -4.46 -3.86
CA VAL A 10 7.67 -3.28 -3.44
C VAL A 10 8.11 -2.12 -4.31
N GLY A 11 7.15 -1.40 -4.89
CA GLY A 11 7.36 -0.17 -5.61
C GLY A 11 6.47 0.93 -5.08
N TYR A 12 6.72 2.16 -5.51
CA TYR A 12 5.95 3.33 -5.10
C TYR A 12 5.81 4.31 -6.26
N ASN A 13 4.66 4.99 -6.38
CA ASN A 13 4.50 6.11 -7.30
C ASN A 13 3.56 7.19 -6.75
N VAL A 14 3.61 8.39 -7.35
CA VAL A 14 2.89 9.58 -6.90
C VAL A 14 1.36 9.43 -6.92
N ARG A 15 0.82 8.56 -7.77
CA ARG A 15 -0.64 8.37 -7.93
C ARG A 15 -1.15 7.27 -7.03
N GLU A 16 -0.72 6.03 -7.25
CA GLU A 16 -1.23 4.83 -6.59
C GLU A 16 -0.60 4.59 -5.21
N GLY A 17 0.50 5.27 -4.88
CA GLY A 17 1.27 4.98 -3.67
C GLY A 17 1.94 3.59 -3.77
N LEU A 18 1.64 2.71 -2.81
CA LEU A 18 2.22 1.37 -2.72
C LEU A 18 1.81 0.49 -3.92
N THR A 19 2.80 -0.15 -4.53
CA THR A 19 2.60 -1.18 -5.57
C THR A 19 3.35 -2.45 -5.22
N ILE A 20 2.76 -3.60 -5.52
CA ILE A 20 3.37 -4.92 -5.32
C ILE A 20 3.55 -5.59 -6.69
N ASN A 21 4.78 -6.01 -6.99
CA ASN A 21 5.17 -6.47 -8.32
C ASN A 21 5.87 -7.85 -8.25
N MET A 22 5.67 -8.67 -9.29
CA MET A 22 6.24 -10.01 -9.47
C MET A 22 6.10 -10.88 -8.22
N VAL A 23 4.85 -11.13 -7.83
CA VAL A 23 4.56 -11.96 -6.66
C VAL A 23 4.68 -13.42 -7.01
N GLU A 24 5.52 -14.11 -6.26
CA GLU A 24 5.80 -15.52 -6.42
C GLU A 24 5.68 -16.24 -5.08
N TYR A 25 5.29 -17.50 -5.15
CA TYR A 25 5.27 -18.42 -4.01
C TYR A 25 6.15 -19.63 -4.29
N PHE A 26 6.98 -20.02 -3.32
CA PHE A 26 7.84 -21.18 -3.43
C PHE A 26 7.04 -22.45 -3.14
N ASP A 27 6.88 -23.33 -4.12
CA ASP A 27 6.11 -24.55 -3.97
C ASP A 27 6.65 -25.64 -4.90
N GLN A 28 6.67 -26.89 -4.41
CA GLN A 28 7.23 -28.05 -5.14
C GLN A 28 8.65 -27.78 -5.69
N ASN A 29 9.51 -27.20 -4.84
CA ASN A 29 10.90 -26.86 -5.15
C ASN A 29 11.08 -25.87 -6.33
N ARG A 30 10.09 -25.03 -6.61
CA ARG A 30 10.17 -23.96 -7.63
C ARG A 30 9.39 -22.72 -7.24
N TRP A 31 9.77 -21.58 -7.81
CA TRP A 31 9.00 -20.35 -7.72
C TRP A 31 7.82 -20.40 -8.71
N ARG A 32 6.61 -20.19 -8.21
CA ARG A 32 5.39 -20.13 -9.01
C ARG A 32 4.87 -18.71 -8.98
N SER A 33 4.68 -18.12 -10.16
CA SER A 33 4.04 -16.81 -10.30
C SER A 33 2.60 -16.85 -9.80
N ILE A 34 2.20 -15.82 -9.04
CA ILE A 34 0.83 -15.63 -8.54
C ILE A 34 0.19 -14.46 -9.28
N PHE A 35 0.80 -13.28 -9.25
CA PHE A 35 0.41 -12.14 -10.08
C PHE A 35 1.59 -11.22 -10.38
N TYR A 36 1.51 -10.54 -11.53
CA TYR A 36 2.59 -9.67 -11.99
C TYR A 36 2.59 -8.30 -11.29
N ARG A 37 1.41 -7.70 -11.06
CA ARG A 37 1.28 -6.38 -10.42
C ARG A 37 -0.07 -6.23 -9.72
N ALA A 38 -0.06 -5.63 -8.53
CA ALA A 38 -1.25 -5.17 -7.82
C ALA A 38 -1.01 -3.78 -7.21
N ALA A 39 -2.04 -2.95 -7.24
CA ALA A 39 -2.08 -1.59 -6.70
C ALA A 39 -3.54 -1.14 -6.57
N VAL A 40 -3.79 -0.07 -5.80
CA VAL A 40 -5.08 0.64 -5.82
C VAL A 40 -5.03 1.64 -6.97
N SER A 41 -5.71 1.32 -8.08
CA SER A 41 -5.68 2.15 -9.29
C SER A 41 -6.60 3.37 -9.22
N GLU A 42 -7.71 3.25 -8.49
CA GLU A 42 -8.67 4.32 -8.28
C GLU A 42 -9.54 4.08 -7.03
N MET A 43 -10.09 5.15 -6.46
CA MET A 43 -11.13 5.12 -5.43
C MET A 43 -12.14 6.22 -5.72
N TRP A 44 -13.43 5.97 -5.47
CA TRP A 44 -14.51 6.93 -5.71
C TRP A 44 -15.37 7.08 -4.45
N VAL A 45 -15.54 8.32 -3.99
CA VAL A 45 -16.24 8.64 -2.74
C VAL A 45 -17.42 9.59 -3.02
N PRO A 46 -18.56 9.05 -3.51
CA PRO A 46 -19.74 9.85 -3.82
C PRO A 46 -20.59 10.14 -2.58
N TYR A 47 -21.04 11.38 -2.48
CA TYR A 47 -22.10 11.78 -1.57
C TYR A 47 -23.45 11.64 -2.26
N ALA A 48 -24.48 11.23 -1.50
CA ALA A 48 -25.82 10.97 -2.04
C ALA A 48 -26.83 12.11 -1.75
N ASP A 49 -26.40 13.22 -1.15
CA ASP A 49 -27.25 14.38 -0.91
C ASP A 49 -27.40 15.20 -2.20
N GLY A 50 -28.64 15.30 -2.69
CA GLY A 50 -28.98 15.99 -3.93
C GLY A 50 -29.09 17.52 -3.84
N SER A 51 -28.91 18.11 -2.65
CA SER A 51 -28.91 19.56 -2.50
C SER A 51 -27.74 20.20 -3.27
N PRO A 52 -27.88 21.46 -3.72
CA PRO A 52 -26.82 22.14 -4.49
C PRO A 52 -25.47 22.26 -3.75
N ALA A 53 -25.45 22.10 -2.42
CA ALA A 53 -24.23 22.14 -1.62
C ALA A 53 -23.44 20.81 -1.66
N HIS A 54 -24.06 19.71 -2.09
CA HIS A 54 -23.52 18.37 -1.92
C HIS A 54 -23.53 17.53 -3.21
N ASN A 55 -24.37 17.85 -4.18
CA ASN A 55 -24.57 17.07 -5.40
C ASN A 55 -23.32 16.93 -6.30
N TYR A 56 -22.28 17.71 -6.06
CA TYR A 56 -21.01 17.65 -6.79
C TYR A 56 -19.90 16.91 -6.04
N LYS A 57 -20.13 16.46 -4.80
CA LYS A 57 -19.11 15.79 -3.98
C LYS A 57 -18.98 14.32 -4.40
N ASN A 58 -18.01 14.02 -5.25
CA ASN A 58 -17.78 12.67 -5.75
C ASN A 58 -16.28 12.40 -6.04
N ALA A 59 -15.43 12.68 -5.06
CA ALA A 59 -13.98 12.65 -5.23
C ALA A 59 -13.48 11.31 -5.79
N PHE A 60 -12.53 11.41 -6.72
CA PHE A 60 -11.72 10.29 -7.18
C PHE A 60 -10.33 10.41 -6.55
N ASP A 61 -10.16 9.96 -5.30
CA ASP A 61 -9.00 10.34 -4.49
C ASP A 61 -7.64 9.98 -5.11
N VAL A 62 -7.55 8.83 -5.79
CA VAL A 62 -6.28 8.38 -6.37
C VAL A 62 -5.98 9.19 -7.64
N GLY A 63 -6.98 9.40 -8.49
CA GLY A 63 -6.84 10.14 -9.76
C GLY A 63 -6.75 11.65 -9.61
N GLU A 64 -7.50 12.25 -8.70
CA GLU A 64 -7.61 13.71 -8.52
C GLU A 64 -6.61 14.26 -7.51
N ALA A 65 -6.34 13.54 -6.42
CA ALA A 65 -5.51 14.03 -5.33
C ALA A 65 -4.11 13.38 -5.31
N GLY A 66 -4.00 12.13 -5.75
CA GLY A 66 -2.75 11.37 -5.76
C GLY A 66 -2.45 10.77 -4.39
N MET A 67 -2.91 9.54 -4.17
CA MET A 67 -2.77 8.84 -2.89
C MET A 67 -1.29 8.66 -2.47
N GLY A 68 -0.38 8.51 -3.44
CA GLY A 68 1.06 8.43 -3.16
C GLY A 68 1.68 9.77 -2.77
N LEU A 69 1.23 10.89 -3.37
CA LEU A 69 1.71 12.22 -3.01
C LEU A 69 1.29 12.61 -1.58
N LEU A 70 0.07 12.21 -1.19
CA LEU A 70 -0.57 12.55 0.07
C LEU A 70 -0.27 11.57 1.21
N ALA A 71 0.65 10.62 1.00
CA ALA A 71 0.99 9.66 2.04
C ALA A 71 1.66 10.33 3.25
N ASN A 72 1.21 9.95 4.45
CA ASN A 72 1.81 10.40 5.69
C ASN A 72 3.16 9.74 5.94
N SER A 73 4.05 10.45 6.64
CA SER A 73 5.24 9.84 7.22
C SER A 73 4.87 9.07 8.47
N LEU A 74 5.02 7.75 8.43
CA LEU A 74 4.58 6.85 9.49
C LEU A 74 5.48 6.93 10.74
N VAL A 75 4.86 6.82 11.91
CA VAL A 75 5.48 6.93 13.23
C VAL A 75 5.39 5.62 14.00
N LEU A 76 6.52 5.18 14.56
CA LEU A 76 6.61 3.97 15.37
C LEU A 76 5.74 4.08 16.62
N GLY A 77 4.95 3.03 16.88
CA GLY A 77 4.07 2.91 18.05
C GLY A 77 2.72 3.63 17.94
N CYS A 78 2.55 4.54 16.96
CA CYS A 78 1.27 5.21 16.70
C CYS A 78 0.60 4.64 15.45
N ASP A 79 1.32 4.63 14.33
CA ASP A 79 0.79 4.13 13.05
C ASP A 79 1.14 2.65 12.83
N CYS A 80 2.29 2.22 13.34
CA CYS A 80 2.77 0.84 13.25
C CYS A 80 3.31 0.33 14.58
N LEU A 81 2.86 -0.84 15.02
CA LEU A 81 3.24 -1.45 16.28
C LEU A 81 4.19 -2.65 16.08
N GLY A 82 5.20 -2.77 16.94
CA GLY A 82 6.15 -3.89 16.94
C GLY A 82 7.50 -3.52 16.32
N GLU A 83 8.15 -4.50 15.69
CA GLU A 83 9.45 -4.32 15.03
C GLU A 83 9.26 -3.91 13.57
N ILE A 84 9.55 -2.65 13.27
CA ILE A 84 9.21 -2.06 11.96
C ILE A 84 10.44 -1.88 11.09
N ARG A 85 10.29 -2.23 9.81
CA ARG A 85 11.16 -1.79 8.72
C ARG A 85 10.41 -0.78 7.86
N TYR A 86 10.90 0.45 7.88
CA TYR A 86 10.37 1.51 7.03
C TYR A 86 11.06 1.53 5.67
N MET A 87 10.33 1.93 4.64
CA MET A 87 10.87 2.34 3.35
C MET A 87 10.43 3.77 3.04
N ASP A 88 11.41 4.60 2.70
CA ASP A 88 11.15 5.93 2.16
C ASP A 88 10.69 5.83 0.71
N ALA A 89 9.91 6.82 0.27
CA ALA A 89 9.56 7.00 -1.13
C ALA A 89 10.07 8.35 -1.65
N ILE A 90 10.43 8.39 -2.93
CA ILE A 90 10.75 9.64 -3.62
C ILE A 90 9.74 9.81 -4.75
N VAL A 91 9.02 10.93 -4.74
CA VAL A 91 8.04 11.32 -5.75
C VAL A 91 8.39 12.70 -6.31
N ASN A 92 7.67 13.18 -7.31
CA ASN A 92 7.78 14.56 -7.80
C ASN A 92 6.65 15.43 -7.21
N ASN A 93 6.96 16.67 -6.84
CA ASN A 93 5.94 17.68 -6.51
C ASN A 93 5.37 18.35 -7.77
N ASN A 94 4.46 19.30 -7.59
CA ASN A 94 3.80 20.03 -8.68
C ASN A 94 4.75 20.94 -9.48
N GLN A 95 5.94 21.21 -8.96
CA GLN A 95 7.01 21.94 -9.64
C GLN A 95 8.02 20.98 -10.33
N GLY A 96 7.78 19.67 -10.29
CA GLY A 96 8.65 18.64 -10.87
C GLY A 96 9.91 18.34 -10.05
N GLN A 97 10.01 18.85 -8.82
CA GLN A 97 11.16 18.61 -7.94
C GLN A 97 10.98 17.31 -7.16
N ALA A 98 12.08 16.64 -6.86
CA ALA A 98 12.08 15.44 -6.03
C ALA A 98 11.62 15.77 -4.60
N LEU A 99 10.64 15.03 -4.09
CA LEU A 99 10.09 15.10 -2.75
C LEU A 99 10.36 13.76 -2.06
N LEU A 100 11.10 13.80 -0.95
CA LEU A 100 11.32 12.65 -0.09
C LEU A 100 10.17 12.51 0.91
N LEU A 101 9.44 11.41 0.82
CA LEU A 101 8.45 10.97 1.79
C LEU A 101 9.13 9.97 2.73
N LYS A 102 9.55 10.45 3.90
CA LYS A 102 10.16 9.58 4.92
C LYS A 102 9.12 8.61 5.46
N ASN A 103 9.53 7.37 5.73
CA ASN A 103 8.68 6.32 6.32
C ASN A 103 7.36 6.13 5.56
N ALA A 104 7.37 6.22 4.23
CA ALA A 104 6.16 6.14 3.40
C ALA A 104 5.51 4.75 3.42
N ILE A 105 6.31 3.70 3.66
CA ILE A 105 5.83 2.32 3.79
C ILE A 105 6.36 1.74 5.09
N CYS A 106 5.49 1.05 5.81
CA CYS A 106 5.80 0.28 7.00
C CYS A 106 5.68 -1.22 6.72
N ILE A 107 6.69 -1.99 7.12
CA ILE A 107 6.76 -3.43 6.93
C ILE A 107 7.09 -4.07 8.27
N HIS A 108 6.25 -5.01 8.70
CA HIS A 108 6.45 -5.80 9.91
C HIS A 108 5.73 -7.13 9.82
N GLU A 109 5.97 -8.00 10.79
CA GLU A 109 5.22 -9.23 10.99
C GLU A 109 4.50 -9.19 12.34
N GLU A 110 3.33 -9.82 12.41
CA GLU A 110 2.48 -9.86 13.58
C GLU A 110 2.01 -11.29 13.86
N ASP A 111 1.79 -11.60 15.13
CA ASP A 111 1.09 -12.82 15.52
C ASP A 111 -0.37 -12.75 15.08
N THR A 112 -0.85 -13.80 14.40
CA THR A 112 -2.25 -13.88 13.92
C THR A 112 -2.96 -15.12 14.46
N GLY A 113 -2.80 -15.35 15.77
CA GLY A 113 -3.44 -16.47 16.46
C GLY A 113 -2.98 -17.84 15.97
N LEU A 114 -3.89 -18.81 16.00
CA LEU A 114 -3.60 -20.20 15.64
C LEU A 114 -3.82 -20.46 14.14
N LEU A 115 -2.79 -20.94 13.44
CA LEU A 115 -2.90 -21.35 12.03
C LEU A 115 -3.79 -22.59 11.85
N TRP A 116 -3.67 -23.57 12.74
CA TRP A 116 -4.55 -24.75 12.79
C TRP A 116 -4.53 -25.37 14.19
N LYS A 117 -5.64 -26.01 14.59
CA LYS A 117 -5.76 -26.81 15.81
C LYS A 117 -6.76 -27.93 15.57
N HIS A 118 -6.47 -29.12 16.10
CA HIS A 118 -7.39 -30.25 16.11
C HIS A 118 -7.49 -30.82 17.54
N THR A 119 -8.67 -31.30 17.91
CA THR A 119 -8.96 -32.01 19.16
C THR A 119 -9.93 -33.14 18.80
N GLU A 120 -9.68 -34.32 19.35
CA GLU A 120 -10.46 -35.54 19.10
C GLU A 120 -11.94 -35.40 19.53
#